data_AF-A0A527J3D7-F1
#
_entry.id   AF-A0A527J3D7-F1
#
_cell.length_a   1.000
_cell.length_b   1.000
_cell.length_c   1.000
_cell.angle_alpha   90.00
_cell.angle_beta   90.00
_cell.angle_gamma   90.00
#
_symmetry.space_group_name_H-M   'P 1'
#
loop_
_entity.id
_entity.type
_entity.pdbx_description
1 polymer ?
#
loop_
_entity_poly.entity_id
_entity_poly.type
_entity_poly.pdbx_seq_one_letter_code
_entity_poly.pdbx_strand_id
1 'polypeptide(L)'
;DLDDKVSGSGRLETPDKKSVVFQDARLLPWKRVLENVVLGLDLPEAAERGRVALEEVGLSGRENAWPVELSGGEQQRVALARSLVRDPELLLADEP
;
A
#
# COMPACT_ATOMS: atom_id res chain seq x y z
N ASP A 1 -31.04 -10.39 20.72
CA ASP A 1 -30.49 -11.74 20.88
C ASP A 1 -29.77 -12.16 19.60
N LEU A 2 -28.52 -11.71 19.45
CA LEU A 2 -27.60 -12.24 18.45
C LEU A 2 -26.78 -13.33 19.14
N ASP A 3 -26.69 -14.48 18.48
CA ASP A 3 -26.00 -15.68 18.95
C ASP A 3 -24.48 -15.45 19.07
N ASP A 4 -24.00 -15.07 20.25
CA ASP A 4 -22.57 -14.99 20.61
C ASP A 4 -21.93 -16.39 20.82
N LYS A 5 -22.56 -17.47 20.34
CA LYS A 5 -22.22 -18.86 20.67
C LYS A 5 -21.75 -19.72 19.50
N VAL A 6 -21.08 -19.13 18.51
CA VAL A 6 -20.37 -19.91 17.50
C VAL A 6 -18.86 -19.79 17.70
N SER A 7 -18.30 -20.74 18.45
CA SER A 7 -16.84 -20.95 18.53
C SER A 7 -16.36 -21.59 17.23
N GLY A 8 -16.10 -20.79 16.20
CA GLY A 8 -15.43 -21.25 14.99
C GLY A 8 -13.93 -21.40 15.23
N SER A 9 -13.41 -22.63 15.29
CA SER A 9 -11.97 -22.87 15.24
C SER A 9 -11.53 -23.12 13.79
N GLY A 10 -10.57 -22.34 13.30
CA GLY A 10 -9.96 -22.50 11.99
C GLY A 10 -8.45 -22.35 12.06
N ARG A 11 -7.72 -23.04 11.19
CA ARG A 11 -6.28 -22.88 11.01
C ARG A 11 -6.04 -21.98 9.81
N LEU A 12 -5.47 -20.80 10.04
CA LEU A 12 -5.04 -19.89 8.99
C LEU A 12 -3.54 -20.12 8.76
N GLU A 13 -3.21 -20.56 7.55
CA GLU A 13 -1.83 -20.53 7.07
C GLU A 13 -1.64 -19.21 6.32
N THR A 14 -0.65 -18.44 6.72
CA THR A 14 -0.39 -17.11 6.15
C THR A 14 0.93 -17.14 5.40
N PRO A 15 1.01 -16.59 4.18
CA PRO A 15 2.24 -16.55 3.41
C PRO A 15 3.32 -15.68 4.07
N ASP A 16 4.58 -15.89 3.74
CA ASP A 16 5.72 -15.15 4.34
C ASP A 16 5.71 -13.67 3.94
N LYS A 17 5.27 -13.34 2.72
CA LYS A 17 5.18 -11.97 2.20
C LYS A 17 3.81 -11.35 2.51
N LYS A 18 3.77 -10.42 3.46
CA LYS A 18 2.55 -9.73 3.90
C LYS A 18 2.73 -8.23 3.81
N SER A 19 1.65 -7.51 3.54
CA SER A 19 1.64 -6.04 3.65
C SER A 19 0.30 -5.53 4.21
N VAL A 20 0.34 -4.37 4.87
CA VAL A 20 -0.80 -3.75 5.56
C VAL A 20 -1.00 -2.33 5.04
N VAL A 21 -2.26 -1.97 4.75
CA VAL A 21 -2.67 -0.63 4.36
C VAL A 21 -3.64 -0.07 5.41
N PHE A 22 -3.39 1.16 5.84
CA PHE A 22 -4.21 1.88 6.83
C PHE A 22 -5.05 2.98 6.16
N GLN A 23 -6.13 3.41 6.82
CA GLN A 23 -6.96 4.53 6.37
C GLN A 23 -6.18 5.85 6.18
N ASP A 24 -5.23 6.12 7.08
CA ASP A 24 -4.28 7.22 6.92
C ASP A 24 -3.10 6.73 6.06
N ALA A 25 -2.87 7.42 4.94
CA ALA A 25 -1.85 7.07 3.96
C ALA A 25 -0.42 7.09 4.55
N ARG A 26 -0.18 7.86 5.62
CA ARG A 26 1.12 7.97 6.32
C ARG A 26 2.29 8.08 5.34
N LEU A 27 2.16 8.97 4.36
CA LEU A 27 3.23 9.31 3.43
C LEU A 27 4.24 10.20 4.15
N LEU A 28 5.51 10.06 3.80
CA LEU A 28 6.58 10.95 4.25
C LEU A 28 6.46 12.27 3.48
N PRO A 29 6.08 13.39 4.14
CA PRO A 29 5.73 14.63 3.44
C PRO A 29 6.94 15.31 2.78
N TRP A 30 8.15 15.00 3.23
CA TRP A 30 9.42 15.50 2.68
C TRP A 30 10.01 14.62 1.57
N LYS A 31 9.26 13.62 1.09
CA LYS A 31 9.66 12.74 -0.03
C LYS A 31 8.65 12.83 -1.15
N ARG A 32 9.13 12.69 -2.38
CA ARG A 32 8.27 12.61 -3.57
C ARG A 32 7.42 11.33 -3.53
N VAL A 33 6.38 11.27 -4.36
CA VAL A 33 5.48 10.12 -4.46
C VAL A 33 6.22 8.84 -4.80
N LEU A 34 7.11 8.85 -5.80
CA LEU A 34 7.87 7.65 -6.16
C LEU A 34 8.73 7.14 -5.00
N GLU A 35 9.40 8.05 -4.29
CA GLU A 35 10.22 7.71 -3.12
C GLU A 35 9.41 7.13 -1.96
N ASN A 36 8.15 7.58 -1.82
CA ASN A 36 7.22 6.99 -0.86
C ASN A 36 6.85 5.57 -1.26
N VAL A 37 6.52 5.34 -2.54
CA VAL A 37 6.17 4.01 -3.04
C VAL A 37 7.31 3.03 -2.85
N VAL A 38 8.53 3.40 -3.22
CA VAL A 38 9.69 2.48 -3.17
C VAL A 38 10.40 2.45 -1.81
N LEU A 39 9.82 3.07 -0.78
CA LEU A 39 10.44 3.20 0.53
C LEU A 39 10.81 1.83 1.10
N GLY A 40 12.11 1.61 1.35
CA GLY A 40 12.62 0.38 1.94
C GLY A 40 12.78 -0.80 0.97
N LEU A 41 12.67 -0.58 -0.35
CA LEU A 41 13.11 -1.54 -1.36
C LEU A 41 14.57 -1.27 -1.72
N ASP A 42 15.45 -2.23 -1.46
CA ASP A 42 16.89 -2.14 -1.75
C ASP A 42 17.25 -3.05 -2.93
N LEU A 43 16.81 -2.63 -4.13
CA LEU A 43 17.05 -3.33 -5.40
C LEU A 43 17.24 -2.33 -6.54
N PRO A 44 18.06 -2.64 -7.57
CA PRO A 44 18.33 -1.74 -8.70
C PRO A 44 17.07 -1.28 -9.44
N GLU A 45 16.06 -2.15 -9.54
CA GLU A 45 14.82 -1.91 -10.29
C GLU A 45 13.72 -1.22 -9.47
N ALA A 46 14.00 -0.79 -8.22
CA ALA A 46 13.00 -0.25 -7.31
C ALA A 46 12.21 0.90 -7.94
N ALA A 47 12.89 1.86 -8.57
CA ALA A 47 12.25 3.00 -9.23
C ALA A 47 11.29 2.57 -10.35
N GLU A 48 11.64 1.55 -11.13
CA GLU A 48 10.80 1.07 -12.21
C GLU A 48 9.58 0.32 -11.69
N ARG A 49 9.77 -0.55 -10.69
CA ARG A 49 8.64 -1.20 -10.00
C ARG A 49 7.69 -0.18 -9.36
N GLY A 50 8.23 0.90 -8.82
CA GLY A 50 7.43 1.99 -8.26
C GLY A 50 6.58 2.71 -9.31
N ARG A 51 7.09 2.89 -10.54
CA ARG A 51 6.32 3.46 -11.66
C ARG A 51 5.17 2.54 -12.08
N VAL A 52 5.45 1.26 -12.24
CA VAL A 52 4.44 0.24 -12.58
C VAL A 52 3.35 0.22 -11.49
N ALA A 53 3.73 0.20 -10.22
CA ALA A 53 2.76 0.21 -9.12
C ALA A 53 1.91 1.50 -9.09
N LEU A 54 2.48 2.65 -9.45
CA LEU A 54 1.73 3.91 -9.58
C LEU A 54 0.75 3.87 -10.76
N GLU A 55 1.14 3.25 -11.87
CA GLU A 55 0.26 3.04 -13.02
C GLU A 55 -0.92 2.12 -12.67
N GLU A 56 -0.68 1.01 -11.97
CA GLU A 56 -1.72 0.07 -11.53
C GLU A 56 -2.79 0.73 -10.64
N VAL A 57 -2.40 1.71 -9.83
CA VAL A 57 -3.35 2.49 -9.01
C VAL A 57 -3.87 3.74 -9.73
N GLY A 58 -3.57 3.93 -11.01
CA GLY A 58 -4.06 5.04 -11.82
C GLY A 58 -3.48 6.41 -11.43
N LEU A 59 -2.18 6.44 -11.13
CA LEU A 59 -1.40 7.63 -10.75
C LEU A 59 -0.17 7.85 -11.65
N SER A 60 -0.16 7.32 -12.87
CA SER A 60 0.90 7.60 -13.85
C SER A 60 1.12 9.11 -14.01
N GLY A 61 2.39 9.54 -14.05
CA GLY A 61 2.75 10.95 -14.16
C GLY A 61 2.79 11.71 -12.82
N ARG A 62 2.45 11.05 -11.69
CA ARG A 62 2.55 11.64 -10.34
C ARG A 62 3.84 11.28 -9.60
N GLU A 63 4.80 10.62 -10.24
CA GLU A 63 6.04 10.12 -9.63
C GLU A 63 6.81 11.23 -8.90
N ASN A 64 6.81 12.41 -9.52
CA ASN A 64 7.51 13.60 -9.04
C ASN A 64 6.60 14.54 -8.24
N ALA A 65 5.36 14.18 -7.91
CA ALA A 65 4.53 15.01 -7.04
C ALA A 65 5.03 14.94 -5.58
N TRP A 66 4.73 15.98 -4.82
CA TRP A 66 4.78 15.97 -3.36
C TRP A 66 3.45 15.48 -2.79
N PRO A 67 3.42 14.82 -1.61
CA PRO A 67 2.19 14.36 -0.98
C PRO A 67 1.14 15.46 -0.77
N VAL A 68 1.57 16.70 -0.51
CA VAL A 68 0.67 17.85 -0.33
C VAL A 68 -0.07 18.27 -1.62
N GLU A 69 0.44 17.87 -2.78
CA GLU A 69 -0.19 18.15 -4.09
C GLU A 69 -1.27 17.11 -4.43
N LEU A 70 -1.47 16.09 -3.58
CA LEU A 70 -2.41 15.01 -3.79
C LEU A 70 -3.69 15.20 -2.99
N SER A 71 -4.82 14.90 -3.61
CA SER A 71 -6.09 14.70 -2.89
C SER A 71 -5.99 13.53 -1.91
N GLY A 72 -6.87 13.46 -0.91
CA GLY A 72 -6.87 12.37 0.08
C GLY A 72 -6.98 10.98 -0.57
N GLY A 73 -7.83 10.82 -1.59
CA GLY A 73 -7.96 9.55 -2.32
C GLY A 73 -6.72 9.22 -3.17
N GLU A 74 -6.01 10.21 -3.70
CA GLU A 74 -4.71 9.97 -4.35
C GLU A 74 -3.66 9.55 -3.33
N GLN A 75 -3.62 10.15 -2.13
CA GLN A 75 -2.69 9.73 -1.07
C GLN A 75 -2.94 8.28 -0.63
N GLN A 76 -4.21 7.88 -0.50
CA GLN A 76 -4.55 6.48 -0.22
C GLN A 76 -4.07 5.53 -1.32
N ARG A 77 -4.24 5.90 -2.60
CA ARG A 77 -3.73 5.11 -3.73
C ARG A 77 -2.20 5.04 -3.76
N VAL A 78 -1.49 6.09 -3.36
CA VAL A 78 -0.02 6.02 -3.17
C VAL A 78 0.37 5.05 -2.06
N ALA A 79 -0.36 5.05 -0.93
CA ALA A 79 -0.11 4.10 0.15
C ALA A 79 -0.39 2.65 -0.28
N LEU A 80 -1.42 2.43 -1.11
CA LEU A 80 -1.69 1.15 -1.76
C LEU A 80 -0.55 0.75 -2.70
N ALA A 81 -0.08 1.63 -3.58
CA ALA A 81 1.05 1.36 -4.47
C ALA A 81 2.32 0.97 -3.67
N ARG A 82 2.61 1.66 -2.55
CA ARG A 82 3.71 1.32 -1.63
C ARG A 82 3.59 -0.09 -1.02
N SER A 83 2.37 -0.58 -0.88
CA SER A 83 2.08 -1.93 -0.42
C SER A 83 2.29 -2.95 -1.54
N LEU A 84 1.73 -2.68 -2.72
CA LEU A 84 1.75 -3.56 -3.90
C LEU A 84 3.14 -3.73 -4.51
N VAL A 85 3.99 -2.70 -4.49
CA VAL A 85 5.35 -2.75 -5.07
C VAL A 85 6.25 -3.84 -4.46
N ARG A 86 5.89 -4.33 -3.27
CA ARG A 86 6.56 -5.45 -2.59
C ARG A 86 6.12 -6.83 -3.06
N ASP A 87 5.15 -6.90 -3.98
CA ASP A 87 4.53 -8.14 -4.46
C ASP A 87 4.07 -9.03 -3.29
N PRO A 88 3.19 -8.52 -2.39
CA PRO A 88 2.72 -9.27 -1.25
C PRO A 88 1.75 -10.38 -1.68
N GLU A 89 1.86 -11.55 -1.07
CA GLU A 89 0.94 -12.68 -1.30
C GLU A 89 -0.37 -12.50 -0.50
N LEU A 90 -0.36 -11.64 0.52
CA LEU A 90 -1.53 -11.25 1.30
C LEU A 90 -1.49 -9.75 1.61
N LEU A 91 -2.55 -9.05 1.20
CA LEU A 91 -2.80 -7.65 1.52
C LEU A 91 -3.93 -7.57 2.55
N LEU A 92 -3.67 -6.95 3.70
CA LEU A 92 -4.69 -6.63 4.69
C LEU A 92 -5.00 -5.13 4.61
N ALA A 93 -6.24 -4.80 4.27
CA ALA A 93 -6.75 -3.44 4.27
C ALA A 93 -7.69 -3.25 5.46
N ASP A 94 -7.47 -2.18 6.22
CA ASP A 94 -8.35 -1.78 7.31
C ASP A 94 -9.32 -0.71 6.77
N GLU A 95 -10.54 -1.13 6.42
CA GLU A 95 -11.67 -0.25 6.09
C GLU A 95 -12.69 -0.29 7.26
N PRO A 96 -13.33 0.84 7.64
CA PRO A 96 -14.36 0.90 8.67
C PRO A 96 -15.66 0.21 8.25
#